data_AF-A0A9J7J261-F1
#
_entry.id   AF-A0A9J7J261-F1
#
_cell.length_a   1.000
_cell.length_b   1.000
_cell.length_c   1.000
_cell.angle_alpha   90.00
_cell.angle_beta   90.00
_cell.angle_gamma   90.00
#
_symmetry.space_group_name_H-M   'P 1'
#
loop_
_entity.id
_entity.type
_entity.pdbx_description
1 polymer ?
#
loop_
_entity_poly.entity_id
_entity_poly.type
_entity_poly.pdbx_seq_one_letter_code
_entity_poly.pdbx_strand_id
1 'polypeptide(L)'
;MVGYGTVFTMLPVFSLVLDKDIPSITALRYPQLYKQLSKGRQLSYKSFYIWTGISIYQGGVIMYGALVLFEDQLIHIVEISYTALILTELIMVALTVVTWHWLMVGAELVSLMMYIATLLIFTTYFDGDFIRHWEFWWKVIVITLVSCLPLYIVKHMHRKWSDRQYKNIRK
;
A
#
# COMPACT_ATOMS: atom_id res chain seq x y z
N MET A 1 8.60 -15.50 1.51
CA MET A 1 8.99 -14.42 2.45
C MET A 1 10.13 -13.55 1.95
N VAL A 2 11.28 -14.10 1.53
CA VAL A 2 12.40 -13.25 1.03
C VAL A 2 12.01 -12.41 -0.19
N GLY A 3 11.37 -13.00 -1.20
CA GLY A 3 10.96 -12.26 -2.41
C GLY A 3 9.92 -11.15 -2.17
N TYR A 4 9.10 -11.27 -1.12
CA TYR A 4 8.13 -10.23 -0.76
C TYR A 4 8.81 -8.90 -0.46
N GLY A 5 9.70 -8.88 0.55
CA GLY A 5 10.32 -7.65 1.03
C GLY A 5 11.44 -7.10 0.15
N THR A 6 11.98 -7.90 -0.78
CA THR A 6 13.12 -7.49 -1.62
C THR A 6 12.71 -7.19 -3.05
N VAL A 7 11.84 -7.99 -3.65
CA VAL A 7 11.53 -7.91 -5.09
C VAL A 7 10.21 -7.20 -5.32
N PHE A 8 9.14 -7.63 -4.62
CA PHE A 8 7.79 -7.22 -4.99
C PHE A 8 7.37 -5.87 -4.39
N THR A 9 7.75 -5.54 -3.15
CA THR A 9 7.27 -4.32 -2.47
C THR A 9 8.32 -3.22 -2.34
N MET A 10 9.58 -3.50 -2.67
CA MET A 10 10.69 -2.58 -2.39
C MET A 10 10.80 -1.42 -3.39
N LEU A 11 10.60 -1.67 -4.69
CA LEU A 11 10.68 -0.63 -5.72
C LEU A 11 9.67 0.51 -5.52
N PRO A 12 8.37 0.23 -5.25
CA PRO A 12 7.37 1.27 -5.04
C PRO A 12 7.68 2.07 -3.78
N VAL A 13 8.14 1.42 -2.70
CA VAL A 13 8.53 2.09 -1.46
C VAL A 13 9.72 3.03 -1.68
N PHE A 14 10.74 2.61 -2.44
CA PHE A 14 11.85 3.51 -2.78
C PHE A 14 11.40 4.69 -3.66
N SER A 15 10.42 4.46 -4.55
CA SER A 15 9.89 5.54 -5.37
C SER A 15 9.22 6.65 -4.56
N LEU A 16 8.68 6.35 -3.37
CA LEU A 16 8.11 7.35 -2.45
C LEU A 16 9.15 8.35 -1.93
N VAL A 17 10.43 7.99 -1.88
CA VAL A 17 11.52 8.92 -1.48
C VAL A 17 11.65 10.09 -2.45
N LEU A 18 11.21 9.90 -3.70
CA LEU A 18 11.23 10.93 -4.73
C LEU A 18 9.97 11.82 -4.72
N ASP A 19 8.94 11.44 -3.96
CA ASP A 19 7.70 12.21 -3.85
C ASP A 19 7.94 13.54 -3.12
N LYS A 20 7.28 14.60 -3.60
CA LYS A 20 7.42 15.97 -3.09
C LYS A 20 6.04 16.59 -2.90
N ASP A 21 5.67 16.84 -1.65
CA ASP A 21 4.39 17.49 -1.33
C ASP A 21 4.25 18.89 -1.95
N ILE A 22 5.34 19.66 -2.02
CA ILE A 22 5.36 21.07 -2.45
C ILE A 22 6.62 21.32 -3.30
N PRO A 23 6.54 22.09 -4.41
CA PRO A 23 7.70 22.43 -5.21
C PRO A 23 8.70 23.30 -4.43
N SER A 24 9.99 23.09 -4.67
CA SER A 24 11.10 23.73 -3.93
C SER A 24 11.01 25.26 -3.88
N ILE A 25 10.55 25.89 -4.97
CA ILE A 25 10.39 27.35 -5.02
C ILE A 25 9.34 27.89 -4.04
N THR A 26 8.27 27.12 -3.81
CA THR A 26 7.22 27.48 -2.85
C THR A 26 7.68 27.24 -1.42
N ALA A 27 8.46 26.18 -1.18
CA ALA A 27 9.07 25.92 0.12
C ALA A 27 10.01 27.06 0.55
N LEU A 28 10.80 27.62 -0.38
CA LEU A 28 11.67 28.77 -0.14
C LEU A 28 10.88 30.07 0.11
N ARG A 29 9.77 30.27 -0.61
CA ARG A 29 8.91 31.46 -0.46
C ARG A 29 8.18 31.51 0.89
N TYR A 30 7.86 30.35 1.47
CA TYR A 30 7.11 30.23 2.73
C TYR A 30 7.89 29.43 3.79
N PRO A 31 8.94 30.01 4.43
CA PRO A 31 9.75 29.31 5.44
C PRO A 31 8.96 28.90 6.69
N GLN A 32 7.76 29.45 6.88
CA GLN A 32 6.83 29.04 7.95
C GLN A 32 6.43 27.56 7.84
N LEU A 33 6.39 27.01 6.62
CA LEU A 33 6.11 25.59 6.38
C LEU A 33 7.17 24.70 7.00
N TYR A 34 8.44 25.09 6.86
CA TYR A 34 9.56 24.38 7.47
C TYR A 34 9.49 24.41 9.00
N LYS A 35 9.14 25.57 9.59
CA LYS A 35 8.97 25.70 11.05
C LYS A 35 7.87 24.79 11.61
N GLN A 36 6.87 24.43 10.81
CA GLN A 36 5.84 23.47 11.23
C GLN A 36 6.36 22.02 11.24
N LEU A 37 7.23 21.64 10.30
CA LEU A 37 7.87 20.32 10.26
C LEU A 37 8.78 20.10 11.48
N SER A 38 9.52 21.14 11.92
CA SER A 38 10.37 21.07 13.11
C SER A 38 9.63 20.79 14.42
N LYS A 39 8.28 20.87 14.43
CA LYS A 39 7.46 20.53 15.61
C LYS A 39 7.28 19.02 15.82
N GLY A 40 7.82 18.17 14.95
CA GLY A 40 7.81 16.71 15.13
C GLY A 40 6.43 16.06 15.10
N ARG A 41 5.41 16.75 14.57
CA ARG A 41 4.01 16.28 14.62
C ARG A 41 3.73 15.08 13.72
N GLN A 42 4.54 14.86 12.67
CA GLN A 42 4.37 13.75 11.74
C GLN A 42 4.86 12.43 12.33
N LEU A 43 6.01 12.44 13.02
CA LEU A 43 6.65 11.26 13.63
C LEU A 43 6.41 11.23 15.15
N SER A 44 5.15 11.21 15.57
CA SER A 44 4.81 11.10 17.00
C SER A 44 4.34 9.69 17.37
N TYR A 45 4.37 9.36 18.66
CA TYR A 45 3.82 8.09 19.17
C TYR A 45 2.38 7.85 18.74
N LYS A 46 1.57 8.93 18.61
CA LYS A 46 0.20 8.83 18.10
C LYS A 46 0.17 8.27 16.67
N SER A 47 1.02 8.78 15.79
CA SER A 47 1.12 8.29 14.41
C SER A 47 1.56 6.84 14.39
N PHE A 48 2.57 6.49 15.18
CA PHE A 48 3.06 5.11 15.29
C PHE A 48 1.95 4.13 15.68
N TYR A 49 1.20 4.39 16.75
CA TYR A 49 0.13 3.49 17.18
C TYR A 49 -1.03 3.40 16.17
N ILE A 50 -1.35 4.48 15.45
CA ILE A 50 -2.33 4.44 14.37
C ILE A 50 -1.86 3.51 13.25
N TRP A 51 -0.61 3.67 12.78
CA TRP A 51 -0.06 2.82 11.72
C TRP A 51 0.06 1.36 12.15
N THR A 52 0.52 1.08 13.37
CA THR A 52 0.54 -0.27 13.94
C THR A 52 -0.86 -0.89 14.00
N GLY A 53 -1.87 -0.11 14.40
CA GLY A 53 -3.26 -0.57 14.42
C GLY A 53 -3.79 -0.92 13.03
N ILE A 54 -3.46 -0.11 12.01
CA ILE A 54 -3.80 -0.41 10.61
C ILE A 54 -3.12 -1.69 10.15
N SER A 55 -1.82 -1.87 10.43
CA SER A 55 -1.10 -3.09 10.04
C SER A 55 -1.68 -4.36 10.69
N ILE A 56 -2.07 -4.29 11.98
CA ILE A 56 -2.72 -5.42 12.66
C ILE A 56 -4.08 -5.73 12.01
N TYR A 57 -4.88 -4.70 11.71
CA TYR A 57 -6.16 -4.88 11.04
C TYR A 57 -5.97 -5.53 9.65
N GLN A 58 -5.04 -5.03 8.85
CA GLN A 58 -4.78 -5.54 7.50
C GLN A 58 -4.33 -7.00 7.53
N GLY A 59 -3.36 -7.33 8.39
CA GLY A 59 -2.92 -8.71 8.59
C GLY A 59 -4.06 -9.62 9.04
N GLY A 60 -4.90 -9.14 9.98
CA GLY A 60 -6.06 -9.88 10.46
C GLY A 60 -7.11 -10.14 9.38
N VAL A 61 -7.48 -9.12 8.60
CA VAL A 61 -8.45 -9.25 7.49
C VAL A 61 -7.94 -10.19 6.41
N ILE A 62 -6.66 -10.10 6.05
CA ILE A 62 -6.06 -10.98 5.04
C ILE A 62 -6.08 -12.44 5.52
N MET A 63 -5.63 -12.69 6.75
CA MET A 63 -5.55 -14.05 7.29
C MET A 63 -6.93 -14.65 7.52
N TYR A 64 -7.81 -13.94 8.25
CA TYR A 64 -9.15 -14.43 8.56
C TYR A 64 -10.00 -14.52 7.29
N GLY A 65 -9.90 -13.55 6.39
CA GLY A 65 -10.57 -13.58 5.09
C GLY A 65 -10.14 -14.78 4.26
N ALA A 66 -8.85 -15.10 4.19
CA ALA A 66 -8.36 -16.27 3.47
C ALA A 66 -8.86 -17.59 4.08
N LEU A 67 -8.90 -17.70 5.42
CA LEU A 67 -9.41 -18.89 6.11
C LEU A 67 -10.91 -19.11 5.92
N VAL A 68 -11.72 -18.05 6.00
CA VAL A 68 -13.18 -18.14 5.85
C VAL A 68 -13.59 -18.39 4.40
N LEU A 69 -12.86 -17.80 3.45
CA LEU A 69 -13.18 -17.91 2.02
C LEU A 69 -12.65 -19.20 1.38
N PHE A 70 -11.74 -19.92 2.04
CA PHE A 70 -11.16 -21.18 1.57
C PHE A 70 -10.93 -22.15 2.73
N GLU A 71 -11.77 -23.18 2.79
CA GLU A 71 -11.69 -24.25 3.80
C GLU A 71 -10.98 -25.51 3.27
N ASP A 72 -10.69 -25.57 1.96
CA ASP A 72 -10.40 -26.84 1.31
C ASP A 72 -8.91 -27.27 1.31
N GLN A 73 -7.94 -26.33 1.20
CA GLN A 73 -6.50 -26.66 1.24
C GLN A 73 -5.63 -25.49 1.74
N LEU A 74 -4.62 -25.81 2.58
CA LEU A 74 -3.66 -24.82 3.11
C LEU A 74 -2.87 -24.10 2.01
N ILE A 75 -2.58 -24.77 0.89
CA ILE A 75 -1.82 -24.19 -0.22
C ILE A 75 -2.61 -23.00 -0.80
N HIS A 76 -3.89 -23.20 -1.13
CA HIS A 76 -4.76 -22.12 -1.64
C HIS A 76 -4.90 -20.94 -0.67
N ILE A 77 -4.96 -21.20 0.64
CA ILE A 77 -5.02 -20.15 1.67
C ILE A 77 -3.74 -19.30 1.63
N VAL A 78 -2.57 -19.95 1.54
CA VAL A 78 -1.28 -19.25 1.44
C VAL A 78 -1.20 -18.44 0.15
N GLU A 79 -1.66 -18.98 -0.97
CA GLU A 79 -1.63 -18.28 -2.26
C GLU A 79 -2.49 -17.01 -2.25
N ILE A 80 -3.73 -17.13 -1.78
CA ILE A 80 -4.67 -16.01 -1.74
C ILE A 80 -4.21 -14.95 -0.76
N SER A 81 -3.80 -15.35 0.44
CA SER A 81 -3.31 -14.41 1.45
C SER A 81 -2.05 -13.69 0.97
N TYR A 82 -1.12 -14.39 0.31
CA TYR A 82 0.09 -13.79 -0.24
C TYR A 82 -0.19 -12.82 -1.39
N THR A 83 -1.11 -13.18 -2.28
CA THR A 83 -1.58 -12.32 -3.38
C THR A 83 -2.26 -11.07 -2.84
N ALA A 84 -3.21 -11.26 -1.92
CA ALA A 84 -3.94 -10.17 -1.30
C ALA A 84 -3.01 -9.23 -0.53
N LEU A 85 -1.97 -9.75 0.14
CA LEU A 85 -0.95 -8.97 0.84
C LEU A 85 -0.17 -8.08 -0.13
N ILE A 86 0.38 -8.64 -1.22
CA ILE A 86 1.15 -7.87 -2.20
C ILE A 86 0.28 -6.79 -2.84
N LEU A 87 -0.94 -7.12 -3.25
CA LEU A 87 -1.86 -6.14 -3.83
C LEU A 87 -2.27 -5.05 -2.83
N THR A 88 -2.49 -5.40 -1.56
CA THR A 88 -2.79 -4.43 -0.49
C THR A 88 -1.65 -3.44 -0.33
N GLU A 89 -0.39 -3.90 -0.32
CA GLU A 89 0.77 -3.04 -0.22
C GLU A 89 0.95 -2.14 -1.44
N LEU A 90 0.80 -2.67 -2.65
CA LEU A 90 0.87 -1.85 -3.87
C LEU A 90 -0.21 -0.77 -3.90
N ILE A 91 -1.44 -1.10 -3.49
CA ILE A 91 -2.53 -0.12 -3.36
C ILE A 91 -2.25 0.87 -2.23
N MET A 92 -1.70 0.42 -1.10
CA MET A 92 -1.31 1.30 0.00
C MET A 92 -0.28 2.33 -0.47
N VAL A 93 0.74 1.89 -1.21
CA VAL A 93 1.73 2.79 -1.82
C VAL A 93 1.04 3.74 -2.79
N ALA A 94 0.27 3.25 -3.76
CA ALA A 94 -0.47 4.09 -4.73
C ALA A 94 -1.39 5.13 -4.06
N LEU A 95 -1.99 4.77 -2.93
CA LEU A 95 -2.84 5.66 -2.14
C LEU A 95 -2.02 6.62 -1.26
N THR A 96 -0.77 6.38 -0.94
CA THR A 96 0.05 7.31 -0.15
C THR A 96 0.71 8.39 -1.00
N VAL A 97 0.88 8.15 -2.30
CA VAL A 97 1.40 9.12 -3.27
C VAL A 97 0.63 10.44 -3.25
N VAL A 98 1.38 11.55 -3.20
CA VAL A 98 0.86 12.91 -3.38
C VAL A 98 1.05 13.37 -4.83
N THR A 99 2.24 13.19 -5.41
CA THR A 99 2.52 13.58 -6.80
C THR A 99 2.87 12.39 -7.68
N TRP A 100 2.12 12.22 -8.77
CA TRP A 100 2.36 11.16 -9.74
C TRP A 100 3.45 11.58 -10.73
N HIS A 101 4.61 10.95 -10.64
CA HIS A 101 5.65 11.01 -11.66
C HIS A 101 5.85 9.65 -12.35
N TRP A 102 6.36 9.67 -13.57
CA TRP A 102 6.51 8.48 -14.43
C TRP A 102 7.29 7.33 -13.77
N LEU A 103 8.30 7.65 -12.95
CA LEU A 103 9.10 6.63 -12.25
C LEU A 103 8.29 5.83 -11.22
N MET A 104 7.30 6.44 -10.57
CA MET A 104 6.45 5.78 -9.58
C MET A 104 5.46 4.82 -10.24
N VAL A 105 4.84 5.27 -11.33
CA VAL A 105 3.99 4.41 -12.17
C VAL A 105 4.83 3.22 -12.66
N GLY A 106 6.05 3.49 -13.16
CA GLY A 106 6.98 2.45 -13.56
C GLY A 106 7.32 1.48 -12.42
N ALA A 107 7.61 1.98 -11.22
CA ALA A 107 7.93 1.13 -10.06
C ALA A 107 6.76 0.23 -9.64
N GLU A 108 5.53 0.75 -9.56
CA GLU A 108 4.34 -0.04 -9.26
C GLU A 108 4.07 -1.10 -10.33
N LEU A 109 4.14 -0.73 -11.61
CA LEU A 109 3.92 -1.66 -12.71
C LEU A 109 5.00 -2.75 -12.76
N VAL A 110 6.27 -2.40 -12.60
CA VAL A 110 7.37 -3.37 -12.58
C VAL A 110 7.21 -4.35 -11.42
N SER A 111 6.86 -3.86 -10.23
CA SER A 111 6.55 -4.72 -9.08
C SER A 111 5.41 -5.68 -9.34
N LEU A 112 4.29 -5.18 -9.89
CA LEU A 112 3.14 -6.01 -10.22
C LEU A 112 3.50 -7.07 -11.28
N MET A 113 4.26 -6.67 -12.31
CA MET A 113 4.69 -7.57 -13.38
C MET A 113 5.65 -8.66 -12.89
N MET A 114 6.60 -8.32 -12.02
CA MET A 114 7.50 -9.31 -11.40
C MET A 114 6.72 -10.32 -10.57
N TYR A 115 5.68 -9.88 -9.86
CA TYR A 115 4.82 -10.77 -9.11
C TYR A 115 4.01 -11.70 -10.03
N ILE A 116 3.36 -11.17 -11.08
CA ILE A 116 2.64 -11.98 -12.08
C ILE A 116 3.57 -12.99 -12.75
N ALA A 117 4.78 -12.57 -13.14
CA ALA A 117 5.78 -13.46 -13.73
C ALA A 117 6.16 -14.60 -12.76
N THR A 118 6.24 -14.31 -11.46
CA THR A 118 6.52 -15.34 -10.44
C THR A 118 5.38 -16.36 -10.37
N LEU A 119 4.12 -15.93 -10.40
CA LEU A 119 2.96 -16.86 -10.42
C LEU A 119 2.97 -17.76 -11.66
N LEU A 120 3.40 -17.24 -12.82
CA LEU A 120 3.44 -18.00 -14.08
C LEU A 120 4.66 -18.93 -14.21
N ILE A 121 5.79 -18.61 -13.57
CA ILE A 121 7.02 -19.41 -13.65
C ILE A 121 7.02 -20.52 -12.60
N PHE A 122 6.51 -20.26 -11.39
CA PHE A 122 6.57 -21.18 -10.25
C PHE A 122 5.31 -22.02 -10.09
N THR A 123 4.73 -22.51 -11.19
CA THR A 123 3.51 -23.36 -11.19
C THR A 123 3.71 -24.73 -10.55
N THR A 124 4.92 -25.06 -10.11
CA THR A 124 5.21 -26.27 -9.32
C THR A 124 4.97 -26.07 -7.82
N TYR A 125 5.01 -24.82 -7.36
CA TYR A 125 4.73 -24.45 -5.97
C TYR A 125 3.36 -23.79 -5.82
N PHE A 126 2.90 -23.14 -6.89
CA PHE A 126 1.59 -22.52 -6.99
C PHE A 126 0.68 -23.38 -7.83
N ASP A 127 -0.56 -23.61 -7.38
CA ASP A 127 -1.58 -24.26 -8.20
C ASP A 127 -2.01 -23.31 -9.33
N GLY A 128 -1.34 -23.46 -10.47
CA GLY A 128 -1.57 -22.62 -11.65
C GLY A 128 -2.97 -22.77 -12.24
N ASP A 129 -3.59 -23.94 -12.07
CA ASP A 129 -4.97 -24.16 -12.51
C ASP A 129 -5.90 -23.34 -11.62
N PHE A 130 -5.72 -23.41 -10.30
CA PHE A 130 -6.49 -22.63 -9.34
C PHE A 130 -6.37 -21.10 -9.55
N ILE A 131 -5.17 -20.57 -9.78
CA ILE A 131 -4.94 -19.13 -10.03
C ILE A 131 -5.69 -18.62 -11.27
N ARG A 132 -5.87 -19.47 -12.27
CA ARG A 132 -6.57 -19.11 -13.50
C ARG A 132 -8.09 -19.03 -13.32
N HIS A 133 -8.63 -19.66 -12.28
CA HIS A 133 -10.06 -19.63 -12.01
C HIS A 133 -10.51 -18.24 -11.54
N TRP A 134 -11.70 -17.85 -11.96
CA TRP A 134 -12.33 -16.59 -11.52
C TRP A 134 -12.51 -16.55 -10.00
N GLU A 135 -12.67 -17.71 -9.36
CA GLU A 135 -12.83 -17.83 -7.91
C GLU A 135 -11.67 -17.26 -7.12
N PHE A 136 -10.46 -17.42 -7.61
CA PHE A 136 -9.27 -16.86 -7.00
C PHE A 136 -9.33 -15.33 -6.98
N TRP A 137 -9.60 -14.72 -8.15
CA TRP A 137 -9.53 -13.28 -8.33
C TRP A 137 -10.59 -12.52 -7.55
N TRP A 138 -11.85 -12.97 -7.52
CA TRP A 138 -12.87 -12.23 -6.77
C TRP A 138 -12.61 -12.29 -5.26
N LYS A 139 -12.13 -13.43 -4.73
CA LYS A 139 -11.80 -13.57 -3.30
C LYS A 139 -10.61 -12.68 -2.93
N VAL A 140 -9.55 -12.68 -3.75
CA VAL A 140 -8.41 -11.77 -3.59
C VAL A 140 -8.87 -10.31 -3.62
N ILE A 141 -9.68 -9.91 -4.60
CA ILE A 141 -10.18 -8.53 -4.72
C ILE A 141 -10.99 -8.13 -3.48
N VAL A 142 -11.89 -8.98 -2.99
CA VAL A 142 -12.69 -8.70 -1.79
C VAL A 142 -11.79 -8.51 -0.58
N ILE A 143 -10.85 -9.42 -0.34
CA ILE A 143 -9.92 -9.32 0.80
C ILE A 143 -9.08 -8.04 0.70
N THR A 144 -8.52 -7.75 -0.47
CA THR A 144 -7.72 -6.55 -0.70
C THR A 144 -8.53 -5.27 -0.48
N LEU A 145 -9.75 -5.19 -1.01
CA LEU A 145 -10.61 -4.02 -0.83
C LEU A 145 -10.94 -3.77 0.65
N VAL A 146 -11.31 -4.81 1.39
CA VAL A 146 -11.60 -4.71 2.83
C VAL A 146 -10.35 -4.32 3.61
N SER A 147 -9.19 -4.90 3.28
CA SER A 147 -7.90 -4.58 3.89
C SER A 147 -7.48 -3.12 3.65
N CYS A 148 -7.82 -2.52 2.51
CA CYS A 148 -7.50 -1.13 2.22
C CYS A 148 -8.44 -0.09 2.87
N LEU A 149 -9.57 -0.50 3.48
CA LEU A 149 -10.55 0.42 4.08
C LEU A 149 -9.96 1.38 5.13
N PRO A 150 -9.14 0.94 6.11
CA PRO A 150 -8.59 1.84 7.12
C PRO A 150 -7.69 2.91 6.51
N LEU A 151 -6.91 2.55 5.48
CA LEU A 151 -6.03 3.48 4.78
C LEU A 151 -6.82 4.56 4.05
N TYR A 152 -7.94 4.18 3.42
CA TYR A 152 -8.83 5.15 2.77
C TYR A 152 -9.38 6.17 3.77
N ILE A 153 -9.85 5.69 4.94
CA ILE A 153 -10.37 6.54 6.02
C ILE A 153 -9.28 7.50 6.52
N VAL A 154 -8.07 6.98 6.78
CA VAL A 154 -6.95 7.78 7.29
C VAL A 154 -6.50 8.83 6.27
N LYS A 155 -6.40 8.47 4.98
CA LYS A 155 -6.08 9.41 3.91
C LYS A 155 -7.13 10.53 3.83
N HIS A 156 -8.42 10.18 3.90
CA HIS A 156 -9.50 11.16 3.87
C HIS A 156 -9.43 12.12 5.07
N MET A 157 -9.18 11.60 6.27
CA MET A 157 -9.00 12.42 7.48
C MET A 157 -7.78 13.34 7.36
N HIS A 158 -6.64 12.81 6.92
CA HIS A 158 -5.40 13.57 6.79
C HIS A 158 -5.52 14.68 5.74
N ARG A 159 -6.12 14.40 4.58
CA ARG A 159 -6.37 15.38 3.52
C ARG A 159 -7.25 16.52 4.03
N LYS A 160 -8.33 16.21 4.75
CA LYS A 160 -9.22 17.21 5.36
C LYS A 160 -8.53 18.10 6.41
N TRP A 161 -7.54 17.58 7.13
CA TRP A 161 -6.74 18.36 8.09
C TRP A 161 -5.65 19.18 7.41
N SER A 162 -4.96 18.60 6.42
CA SER A 162 -3.96 19.27 5.60
C SER A 162 -4.57 20.45 4.85
N ASP A 163 -5.70 20.25 4.17
CA ASP A 163 -6.41 21.31 3.45
C ASP A 163 -6.82 22.48 4.36
N ARG A 164 -7.07 22.22 5.65
CA ARG A 164 -7.34 23.28 6.64
C ARG A 164 -6.09 24.06 7.04
N GLN A 165 -4.93 23.41 7.10
CA GLN A 165 -3.65 24.06 7.44
C GLN A 165 -3.07 24.86 6.27
N TYR A 166 -3.20 24.38 5.03
CA TYR A 166 -2.63 25.03 3.84
C TYR A 166 -3.60 26.00 3.13
N LYS A 167 -4.87 26.07 3.57
CA LYS A 167 -5.90 26.96 2.98
C LYS A 167 -5.46 28.44 2.90
N ASN A 168 -4.60 28.87 3.82
CA ASN A 168 -4.14 30.26 3.91
C ASN A 168 -2.90 30.57 3.04
N ILE A 169 -2.28 29.56 2.42
CA ILE A 169 -1.01 29.71 1.66
C ILE A 169 -1.24 29.52 0.15
N ARG A 170 -2.37 28.91 -0.25
CA ARG A 170 -2.75 28.65 -1.65
C ARG A 170 -3.58 29.77 -2.32
N LYS A 171 -3.72 30.94 -1.69
CA LYS A 171 -4.35 32.12 -2.29
C LYS A 171 -3.32 33.03 -2.95
#